data_AF-A0A0J6LBA6-F1
#
_entry.id   AF-A0A0J6LBA6-F1
#
_cell.length_a   1.000
_cell.length_b   1.000
_cell.length_c   1.000
_cell.angle_alpha   90.00
_cell.angle_beta   90.00
_cell.angle_gamma   90.00
#
_symmetry.space_group_name_H-M   'P 1'
#
loop_
_entity.id
_entity.type
_entity.pdbx_description
1 polymer ?
#
loop_
_entity_poly.entity_id
_entity_poly.type
_entity_poly.pdbx_seq_one_letter_code
_entity_poly.pdbx_strand_id
1 'polypeptide(L)'
;MKYFTKDWYKEMQVSGFVNFIESMEEWEEMEQDYIQSLKDDVEERKEDLLKFLTVSLHPYIHNNTINSEYPSDKLKKLMQEWTDDYEKRMTHLDQSYIKHFNSIKKNLPPNVVQLHEFSLHDSVILSLEWKSKDVLTIILDCSGTFSDFDKLQVTFTGVKKCSMPKNFEGAWWLYHELDLNGDGFELGVLYDCPFLEVTICAEDLQIEKE
;
A
#
# COMPACT_ATOMS: atom_id res chain seq x y z
N MET A 1 -7.80 -8.19 -2.40
CA MET A 1 -6.37 -8.44 -2.67
C MET A 1 -5.89 -9.61 -1.82
N LYS A 2 -4.77 -10.25 -2.17
CA LYS A 2 -4.23 -11.47 -1.54
C LYS A 2 -2.87 -11.20 -0.89
N TYR A 3 -2.02 -10.39 -1.54
CA TYR A 3 -0.67 -10.09 -1.09
C TYR A 3 -0.63 -8.69 -0.47
N PHE A 4 -0.93 -7.64 -1.26
CA PHE A 4 -0.82 -6.24 -0.82
C PHE A 4 -2.15 -5.70 -0.28
N THR A 5 -2.66 -6.33 0.76
CA THR A 5 -3.96 -5.98 1.36
C THR A 5 -3.95 -4.65 2.11
N LYS A 6 -5.14 -4.14 2.44
CA LYS A 6 -5.35 -2.99 3.32
C LYS A 6 -4.68 -3.17 4.69
N ASP A 7 -4.79 -4.37 5.26
CA ASP A 7 -4.18 -4.70 6.55
C ASP A 7 -2.65 -4.75 6.45
N TRP A 8 -2.13 -5.32 5.36
CA TRP A 8 -0.69 -5.29 5.08
C TRP A 8 -0.16 -3.85 4.99
N TYR A 9 -0.85 -2.96 4.27
CA TYR A 9 -0.43 -1.57 4.15
C TYR A 9 -0.46 -0.84 5.50
N LYS A 10 -1.50 -1.07 6.32
CA LYS A 10 -1.56 -0.49 7.68
C LYS A 10 -0.43 -1.00 8.57
N GLU A 11 -0.09 -2.29 8.50
CA GLU A 11 1.05 -2.85 9.22
C GLU A 11 2.37 -2.23 8.76
N MET A 12 2.52 -1.98 7.45
CA MET A 12 3.68 -1.29 6.89
C MET A 12 3.79 0.15 7.41
N GLN A 13 2.68 0.88 7.51
CA GLN A 13 2.66 2.21 8.13
C GLN A 13 3.05 2.17 9.61
N VAL A 14 2.60 1.15 10.36
CA VAL A 14 3.04 0.93 11.74
C VAL A 14 4.55 0.70 11.79
N SER A 15 5.10 -0.16 10.94
CA SER A 15 6.55 -0.41 10.88
C SER A 15 7.35 0.86 10.60
N GLY A 16 6.89 1.72 9.69
CA GLY A 16 7.55 2.99 9.41
C GLY A 16 7.44 4.00 10.56
N PHE A 17 6.41 3.87 11.40
CA PHE A 17 6.20 4.71 12.57
C PHE A 17 7.03 4.28 13.78
N VAL A 18 7.19 2.98 14.04
CA VAL A 18 7.94 2.45 15.19
C VAL A 18 9.46 2.46 14.96
N ASN A 19 10.02 3.64 14.72
CA ASN A 19 11.46 3.83 14.58
C ASN A 19 12.12 4.19 15.92
N PHE A 20 13.39 3.83 16.05
CA PHE A 20 14.18 4.11 17.25
C PHE A 20 14.67 5.55 17.28
N ILE A 21 14.63 6.15 18.47
CA ILE A 21 15.61 7.17 18.84
C ILE A 21 16.90 6.41 19.18
N GLU A 22 17.94 6.57 18.38
CA GLU A 22 19.13 5.74 18.43
C GLU A 22 20.05 6.14 19.58
N SER A 23 20.08 7.44 19.92
CA SER A 23 20.99 7.98 20.94
C SER A 23 20.31 8.90 21.96
N MET A 24 20.92 9.02 23.15
CA MET A 24 20.45 9.97 24.16
C MET A 24 20.64 11.42 23.67
N GLU A 25 21.67 11.68 22.87
CA GLU A 25 21.94 12.99 22.28
C GLU A 25 20.81 13.41 21.34
N GLU A 26 20.37 12.53 20.43
CA GLU A 26 19.18 12.77 19.59
C GLU A 26 17.94 13.09 20.42
N TRP A 27 17.72 12.35 21.52
CA TRP A 27 16.58 12.60 22.41
C TRP A 27 16.66 13.96 23.12
N GLU A 28 17.85 14.32 23.62
CA GLU A 28 18.05 15.59 24.33
C GLU A 28 17.91 16.82 23.42
N GLU A 29 18.16 16.66 22.13
CA GLU A 29 17.98 17.71 21.11
C GLU A 29 16.53 17.85 20.63
N MET A 30 15.64 16.91 20.96
CA MET A 30 14.24 16.97 20.53
C MET A 30 13.47 18.09 21.24
N GLU A 31 12.82 18.93 20.44
CA GLU A 31 11.95 19.99 20.93
C GLU A 31 10.69 19.41 21.60
N GLN A 32 10.19 20.08 22.64
CA GLN A 32 8.99 19.63 23.35
C GLN A 32 7.74 19.55 22.47
N ASP A 33 7.59 20.47 21.51
CA ASP A 33 6.48 20.46 20.57
C ASP A 33 6.53 19.23 19.65
N TYR A 34 7.74 18.78 19.28
CA TYR A 34 7.93 17.56 18.51
C TYR A 34 7.62 16.30 19.34
N ILE A 35 8.01 16.27 20.61
CA ILE A 35 7.62 15.18 21.53
C ILE A 35 6.09 15.13 21.68
N GLN A 36 5.43 16.28 21.73
CA GLN A 36 3.97 16.33 21.79
C GLN A 36 3.33 15.82 20.50
N SER A 37 3.85 16.17 19.32
CA SER A 37 3.32 15.63 18.05
C SER A 37 3.47 14.12 17.97
N LEU A 38 4.57 13.55 18.48
CA LEU A 38 4.75 12.09 18.56
C LEU A 38 3.69 11.43 19.46
N LYS A 39 3.32 12.08 20.57
CA LYS A 39 2.25 11.56 21.44
C LYS A 39 0.89 11.61 20.76
N ASP A 40 0.61 12.68 20.04
CA ASP A 40 -0.63 12.83 19.29
C ASP A 40 -0.72 11.76 18.17
N ASP A 41 0.40 11.51 17.47
CA ASP A 41 0.52 10.47 16.45
C ASP A 41 0.28 9.06 17.00
N VAL A 42 0.78 8.75 18.21
CA VAL A 42 0.52 7.47 18.89
C VAL A 42 -0.96 7.30 19.17
N GLU A 43 -1.65 8.37 19.61
CA GLU A 43 -3.09 8.29 19.90
C GLU A 43 -3.91 8.14 18.62
N GLU A 44 -3.56 8.87 17.54
CA GLU A 44 -4.20 8.74 16.23
C GLU A 44 -4.07 7.31 15.67
N ARG A 45 -2.90 6.68 15.84
CA ARG A 45 -2.59 5.35 15.29
C ARG A 45 -2.86 4.21 16.27
N LYS A 46 -3.41 4.51 17.45
CA LYS A 46 -3.53 3.57 18.57
C LYS A 46 -4.21 2.26 18.23
N GLU A 47 -5.28 2.31 17.44
CA GLU A 47 -5.99 1.11 17.01
C GLU A 47 -5.10 0.19 16.16
N ASP A 48 -4.38 0.76 15.20
CA ASP A 48 -3.47 -0.01 14.34
C ASP A 48 -2.24 -0.49 15.14
N LEU A 49 -1.69 0.35 16.03
CA LEU A 49 -0.60 -0.06 16.93
C LEU A 49 -0.98 -1.26 17.80
N LEU A 50 -2.16 -1.22 18.44
CA LEU A 50 -2.64 -2.34 19.27
C LEU A 50 -2.97 -3.59 18.44
N LYS A 51 -3.39 -3.41 17.19
CA LYS A 51 -3.70 -4.51 16.27
C LYS A 51 -2.44 -5.25 15.79
N PHE A 52 -1.39 -4.52 15.40
CA PHE A 52 -0.23 -5.09 14.72
C PHE A 52 0.99 -5.33 15.62
N LEU A 53 1.14 -4.54 16.69
CA LEU A 53 2.23 -4.76 17.65
C LEU A 53 1.90 -5.89 18.62
N THR A 54 2.95 -6.59 19.07
CA THR A 54 2.83 -7.66 20.06
C THR A 54 2.22 -7.14 21.37
N VAL A 55 1.48 -7.99 22.07
CA VAL A 55 0.84 -7.65 23.36
C VAL A 55 1.85 -7.14 24.41
N SER A 56 3.11 -7.56 24.32
CA SER A 56 4.20 -7.05 25.16
C SER A 56 4.49 -5.56 24.98
N LEU A 57 4.15 -4.97 23.83
CA LEU A 57 4.30 -3.55 23.53
C LEU A 57 3.07 -2.72 23.96
N HIS A 58 1.92 -3.36 24.21
CA HIS A 58 0.66 -2.66 24.55
C HIS A 58 0.76 -1.72 25.75
N PRO A 59 1.49 -2.03 26.85
CA PRO A 59 1.66 -1.08 27.94
C PRO A 59 2.30 0.24 27.51
N TYR A 60 3.24 0.22 26.56
CA TYR A 60 3.93 1.42 26.06
C TYR A 60 3.02 2.24 25.13
N ILE A 61 2.07 1.59 24.45
CA ILE A 61 1.04 2.27 23.65
C ILE A 61 0.02 2.94 24.57
N HIS A 62 -0.51 2.21 25.56
CA HIS A 62 -1.50 2.74 26.50
C HIS A 62 -0.97 3.90 27.35
N ASN A 63 0.31 3.83 27.73
CA ASN A 63 0.96 4.89 28.48
C ASN A 63 1.52 6.00 27.58
N ASN A 64 1.42 5.85 26.25
CA ASN A 64 1.92 6.78 25.26
C ASN A 64 3.42 7.09 25.47
N THR A 65 4.24 6.03 25.53
CA THR A 65 5.70 6.09 25.74
C THR A 65 6.51 5.36 24.67
N ILE A 66 5.86 4.72 23.69
CA ILE A 66 6.54 3.86 22.70
C ILE A 66 7.54 4.62 21.81
N ASN A 67 7.24 5.89 21.47
CA ASN A 67 8.05 6.76 20.60
C ASN A 67 8.29 8.16 21.19
N SER A 68 7.69 8.47 22.32
CA SER A 68 7.63 9.83 22.90
C SER A 68 8.49 9.98 24.16
N GLU A 69 9.32 8.97 24.44
CA GLU A 69 10.31 8.94 25.52
C GLU A 69 11.56 8.21 25.02
N TYR A 70 12.71 8.48 25.64
CA TYR A 70 13.91 7.69 25.39
C TYR A 70 13.67 6.21 25.76
N PRO A 71 13.79 5.26 24.81
CA PRO A 71 13.35 3.90 25.06
C PRO A 71 14.30 3.16 25.99
N SER A 72 13.73 2.50 27.02
CA SER A 72 14.47 1.56 27.87
C SER A 72 15.05 0.40 27.05
N ASP A 73 16.12 -0.24 27.53
CA ASP A 73 16.71 -1.42 26.88
C ASP A 73 15.69 -2.54 26.62
N LYS A 74 14.73 -2.71 27.54
CA LYS A 74 13.64 -3.66 27.37
C LYS A 74 12.74 -3.31 26.19
N LEU A 75 12.35 -2.03 26.07
CA LEU A 75 11.53 -1.56 24.96
C LEU A 75 12.29 -1.69 23.62
N LYS A 76 13.56 -1.28 23.60
CA LYS A 76 14.44 -1.44 22.42
C LYS A 76 14.46 -2.89 21.93
N LYS A 77 14.68 -3.83 22.85
CA LYS A 77 14.68 -5.26 22.53
C LYS A 77 13.34 -5.75 21.99
N LEU A 78 12.21 -5.37 22.61
CA LEU A 78 10.88 -5.80 22.17
C LEU A 78 10.53 -5.26 20.77
N MET A 79 10.88 -4.00 20.50
CA MET A 79 10.68 -3.40 19.18
C MET A 79 11.57 -4.09 18.15
N GLN A 80 12.85 -4.34 18.45
CA GLN A 80 13.77 -5.03 17.53
C GLN A 80 13.26 -6.44 17.18
N GLU A 81 12.82 -7.20 18.19
CA GLU A 81 12.24 -8.53 17.96
C GLU A 81 11.02 -8.48 17.04
N TRP A 82 10.17 -7.46 17.17
CA TRP A 82 9.03 -7.26 16.29
C TRP A 82 9.45 -6.84 14.88
N THR A 83 10.38 -5.89 14.75
CA THR A 83 10.91 -5.43 13.45
C THR A 83 11.56 -6.58 12.67
N ASP A 84 12.40 -7.40 13.33
CA ASP A 84 13.04 -8.56 12.72
C ASP A 84 12.02 -9.60 12.22
N ASP A 85 10.92 -9.78 12.93
CA ASP A 85 9.83 -10.67 12.51
C ASP A 85 9.04 -10.08 11.34
N TYR A 86 8.69 -8.80 11.43
CA TYR A 86 8.00 -8.07 10.37
C TYR A 86 8.80 -8.11 9.06
N GLU A 87 10.09 -7.77 9.08
CA GLU A 87 10.96 -7.79 7.89
C GLU A 87 11.03 -9.17 7.24
N LYS A 88 11.06 -10.24 8.04
CA LYS A 88 11.03 -11.63 7.52
C LYS A 88 9.70 -11.94 6.85
N ARG A 89 8.58 -11.53 7.46
CA ARG A 89 7.24 -11.73 6.89
C ARG A 89 7.08 -10.95 5.58
N MET A 90 7.54 -9.70 5.52
CA MET A 90 7.47 -8.87 4.32
C MET A 90 8.35 -9.42 3.20
N THR A 91 9.59 -9.79 3.51
CA THR A 91 10.48 -10.45 2.55
C THR A 91 9.85 -11.71 1.98
N HIS A 92 9.20 -12.52 2.83
CA HIS A 92 8.51 -13.72 2.38
C HIS A 92 7.30 -13.41 1.49
N LEU A 93 6.51 -12.40 1.84
CA LEU A 93 5.34 -11.95 1.08
C LEU A 93 5.76 -11.48 -0.32
N ASP A 94 6.76 -10.60 -0.40
CA ASP A 94 7.27 -10.06 -1.67
C ASP A 94 7.79 -11.17 -2.57
N GLN A 95 8.60 -12.08 -2.01
CA GLN A 95 9.10 -13.24 -2.76
C GLN A 95 7.96 -14.14 -3.24
N SER A 96 6.91 -14.30 -2.44
CA SER A 96 5.75 -15.12 -2.80
C SER A 96 4.96 -14.49 -3.94
N TYR A 97 4.72 -13.18 -3.89
CA TYR A 97 4.04 -12.47 -4.98
C TYR A 97 4.88 -12.48 -6.26
N ILE A 98 6.18 -12.20 -6.18
CA ILE A 98 7.09 -12.24 -7.34
C ILE A 98 7.08 -13.63 -7.99
N LYS A 99 7.14 -14.70 -7.19
CA LYS A 99 7.05 -16.09 -7.71
C LYS A 99 5.70 -16.35 -8.37
N HIS A 100 4.62 -15.90 -7.75
CA HIS A 100 3.27 -16.05 -8.28
C HIS A 100 3.12 -15.31 -9.62
N PHE A 101 3.42 -14.01 -9.67
CA PHE A 101 3.33 -13.20 -10.89
C PHE A 101 4.15 -13.82 -12.02
N ASN A 102 5.41 -14.21 -11.77
CA ASN A 102 6.24 -14.86 -12.77
C ASN A 102 5.66 -16.19 -13.28
N SER A 103 4.95 -16.94 -12.44
CA SER A 103 4.30 -18.19 -12.84
C SER A 103 3.12 -17.98 -13.78
N ILE A 104 2.40 -16.87 -13.64
CA ILE A 104 1.21 -16.54 -14.45
C ILE A 104 1.50 -15.60 -15.63
N LYS A 105 2.63 -14.88 -15.61
CA LYS A 105 3.00 -13.81 -16.57
C LYS A 105 2.78 -14.20 -18.03
N LYS A 106 3.17 -15.42 -18.42
CA LYS A 106 3.05 -15.93 -19.80
C LYS A 106 1.60 -16.17 -20.29
N ASN A 107 0.65 -16.24 -19.36
CA ASN A 107 -0.76 -16.48 -19.63
C ASN A 107 -1.59 -15.18 -19.56
N LEU A 108 -0.97 -14.07 -19.15
CA LEU A 108 -1.61 -12.76 -19.11
C LEU A 108 -1.49 -12.08 -20.49
N PRO A 109 -2.47 -11.24 -20.88
CA PRO A 109 -2.32 -10.39 -22.05
C PRO A 109 -1.08 -9.49 -21.96
N PRO A 110 -0.37 -9.21 -23.07
CA PRO A 110 0.87 -8.44 -23.04
C PRO A 110 0.74 -7.05 -22.40
N ASN A 111 -0.36 -6.35 -22.65
CA ASN A 111 -0.60 -5.03 -22.07
C ASN A 111 -0.88 -5.11 -20.57
N VAL A 112 -1.50 -6.19 -20.08
CA VAL A 112 -1.70 -6.41 -18.63
C VAL A 112 -0.36 -6.60 -17.92
N VAL A 113 0.54 -7.35 -18.55
CA VAL A 113 1.92 -7.50 -18.06
C VAL A 113 2.64 -6.16 -18.05
N GLN A 114 2.49 -5.38 -19.12
CA GLN A 114 3.11 -4.05 -19.23
C GLN A 114 2.60 -3.09 -18.15
N LEU A 115 1.29 -3.08 -17.86
CA LEU A 115 0.71 -2.27 -16.80
C LEU A 115 1.38 -2.53 -15.45
N HIS A 116 1.64 -3.80 -15.13
CA HIS A 116 2.28 -4.18 -13.87
C HIS A 116 3.75 -3.77 -13.78
N GLU A 117 4.42 -3.63 -14.93
CA GLU A 117 5.81 -3.18 -14.98
C GLU A 117 5.94 -1.66 -14.78
N PHE A 118 4.83 -0.90 -14.80
CA PHE A 118 4.84 0.54 -14.50
C PHE A 118 4.86 0.81 -12.99
N SER A 119 5.59 1.87 -12.63
CA SER A 119 5.58 2.42 -11.27
C SER A 119 4.35 3.33 -11.08
N LEU A 120 3.18 2.72 -10.89
CA LEU A 120 1.93 3.46 -10.69
C LEU A 120 1.70 3.93 -9.26
N HIS A 121 2.59 3.61 -8.32
CA HIS A 121 2.54 4.16 -6.95
C HIS A 121 2.51 5.70 -7.03
N ASP A 122 1.60 6.32 -6.28
CA ASP A 122 1.29 7.77 -6.26
C ASP A 122 0.62 8.33 -7.52
N SER A 123 0.25 7.49 -8.49
CA SER A 123 -0.61 7.97 -9.59
C SER A 123 -2.01 8.29 -9.09
N VAL A 124 -2.63 9.33 -9.67
CA VAL A 124 -3.93 9.83 -9.21
C VAL A 124 -5.00 9.57 -10.27
N ILE A 125 -6.15 9.05 -9.86
CA ILE A 125 -7.30 8.88 -10.76
C ILE A 125 -7.82 10.26 -11.19
N LEU A 126 -7.67 10.60 -12.47
CA LEU A 126 -8.20 11.82 -13.07
C LEU A 126 -9.66 11.65 -13.48
N SER A 127 -9.99 10.52 -14.11
CA SER A 127 -11.37 10.24 -14.52
C SER A 127 -11.62 8.74 -14.67
N LEU A 128 -12.90 8.39 -14.58
CA LEU A 128 -13.41 7.04 -14.80
C LEU A 128 -14.63 7.10 -15.73
N GLU A 129 -14.53 6.42 -16.87
CA GLU A 129 -15.53 6.49 -17.93
C GLU A 129 -15.94 5.11 -18.43
N TRP A 130 -17.23 4.79 -18.33
CA TRP A 130 -17.81 3.60 -18.95
C TRP A 130 -18.26 3.93 -20.38
N LYS A 131 -17.54 3.41 -21.39
CA LYS A 131 -17.90 3.59 -22.82
C LYS A 131 -19.04 2.66 -23.23
N SER A 132 -19.17 1.52 -22.57
CA SER A 132 -20.26 0.54 -22.70
C SER A 132 -20.43 -0.21 -21.37
N LYS A 133 -21.25 -1.27 -21.35
CA LYS A 133 -21.43 -2.10 -20.15
C LYS A 133 -20.17 -2.88 -19.75
N ASP A 134 -19.27 -3.12 -20.70
CA ASP A 134 -18.12 -4.02 -20.60
C ASP A 134 -16.79 -3.35 -20.99
N VAL A 135 -16.79 -2.04 -21.22
CA VAL A 135 -15.61 -1.23 -21.53
C VAL A 135 -15.49 -0.08 -20.55
N LEU A 136 -14.39 -0.08 -19.80
CA LEU A 136 -14.06 0.89 -18.77
C LEU A 136 -12.74 1.59 -19.13
N THR A 137 -12.73 2.90 -19.17
CA THR A 137 -11.51 3.71 -19.31
C THR A 137 -11.22 4.40 -17.98
N ILE A 138 -9.96 4.30 -17.54
CA ILE A 138 -9.41 5.02 -16.38
C ILE A 138 -8.28 5.90 -16.90
N ILE A 139 -8.29 7.18 -16.50
CA ILE A 139 -7.21 8.11 -16.79
C ILE A 139 -6.48 8.42 -15.48
N LEU A 140 -5.16 8.30 -15.51
CA LEU A 140 -4.25 8.52 -14.39
C LEU A 140 -3.34 9.72 -14.68
N ASP A 141 -3.16 10.56 -13.66
CA ASP A 141 -2.04 11.49 -13.55
C ASP A 141 -0.85 10.72 -12.98
N CYS A 142 0.24 10.68 -13.73
CA CYS A 142 1.47 9.97 -13.38
C CYS A 142 2.65 10.93 -13.19
N SER A 143 2.44 12.26 -13.25
CA SER A 143 3.48 13.28 -13.13
C SER A 143 4.23 13.27 -11.79
N GLY A 144 3.60 12.73 -10.74
CA GLY A 144 4.21 12.53 -9.42
C GLY A 144 4.94 11.19 -9.25
N THR A 145 4.96 10.33 -10.27
CA THR A 145 5.50 8.97 -10.18
C THR A 145 6.91 8.86 -10.76
N PHE A 146 7.55 7.70 -10.60
CA PHE A 146 8.82 7.38 -11.25
C PHE A 146 8.68 6.88 -12.69
N SER A 147 7.52 7.08 -13.31
CA SER A 147 7.26 6.68 -14.70
C SER A 147 7.88 7.65 -15.71
N ASP A 148 8.07 7.20 -16.95
CA ASP A 148 8.60 8.00 -18.06
C ASP A 148 7.50 8.77 -18.84
N PHE A 149 6.30 8.86 -18.27
CA PHE A 149 5.12 9.51 -18.82
C PHE A 149 4.37 10.24 -17.69
N ASP A 150 3.71 11.34 -18.05
CA ASP A 150 2.95 12.17 -17.10
C ASP A 150 1.50 11.75 -17.02
N LYS A 151 0.99 11.06 -18.04
CA LYS A 151 -0.41 10.63 -18.09
C LYS A 151 -0.55 9.24 -18.69
N LEU A 152 -1.44 8.47 -18.11
CA LEU A 152 -1.73 7.11 -18.53
C LEU A 152 -3.23 6.89 -18.67
N GLN A 153 -3.66 6.46 -19.84
CA GLN A 153 -5.02 6.00 -20.08
C GLN A 153 -5.01 4.47 -20.19
N VAL A 154 -5.81 3.82 -19.35
CA VAL A 154 -6.02 2.38 -19.35
C VAL A 154 -7.45 2.10 -19.76
N THR A 155 -7.65 1.41 -20.89
CA THR A 155 -8.98 0.99 -21.34
C THR A 155 -9.13 -0.51 -21.23
N PHE A 156 -9.91 -0.96 -20.25
CA PHE A 156 -10.28 -2.34 -20.01
C PHE A 156 -11.41 -2.77 -20.94
N THR A 157 -11.33 -3.99 -21.49
CA THR A 157 -12.34 -4.60 -22.35
C THR A 157 -12.80 -5.95 -21.79
N GLY A 158 -14.05 -6.33 -22.08
CA GLY A 158 -14.63 -7.55 -21.52
C GLY A 158 -14.74 -7.50 -20.00
N VAL A 159 -15.03 -6.32 -19.43
CA VAL A 159 -15.13 -6.14 -17.98
C VAL A 159 -16.31 -6.94 -17.42
N LYS A 160 -16.01 -7.95 -16.60
CA LYS A 160 -16.98 -8.85 -15.96
C LYS A 160 -17.34 -8.37 -14.55
N LYS A 161 -16.42 -7.70 -13.88
CA LYS A 161 -16.58 -7.19 -12.51
C LYS A 161 -15.72 -5.95 -12.33
N CYS A 162 -16.27 -4.93 -11.68
CA CYS A 162 -15.54 -3.77 -11.20
C CYS A 162 -16.17 -3.36 -9.87
N SER A 163 -15.38 -3.33 -8.79
CA SER A 163 -15.85 -2.87 -7.48
C SER A 163 -15.55 -1.39 -7.22
N MET A 164 -15.03 -0.66 -8.22
CA MET A 164 -14.68 0.74 -8.07
C MET A 164 -15.95 1.60 -7.93
N PRO A 165 -16.01 2.51 -6.94
CA PRO A 165 -17.08 3.50 -6.82
C PRO A 165 -17.16 4.46 -8.03
N LYS A 166 -18.33 5.08 -8.26
CA LYS A 166 -18.54 6.01 -9.39
C LYS A 166 -17.78 7.34 -9.26
N ASN A 167 -17.59 7.83 -8.03
CA ASN A 167 -16.90 9.10 -7.75
C ASN A 167 -15.58 8.76 -7.04
N PHE A 168 -14.58 8.38 -7.83
CA PHE A 168 -13.30 7.88 -7.34
C PHE A 168 -12.11 8.71 -7.85
N GLU A 169 -12.41 9.86 -8.44
CA GLU A 169 -11.43 10.85 -8.87
C GLU A 169 -10.68 11.40 -7.65
N GLY A 170 -9.38 11.67 -7.83
CA GLY A 170 -8.48 12.11 -6.77
C GLY A 170 -7.91 10.97 -5.92
N ALA A 171 -8.36 9.72 -6.10
CA ALA A 171 -7.82 8.58 -5.37
C ALA A 171 -6.39 8.24 -5.84
N TRP A 172 -5.47 8.09 -4.88
CA TRP A 172 -4.08 7.73 -5.15
C TRP A 172 -3.93 6.22 -5.22
N TRP A 173 -3.24 5.75 -6.25
CA TRP A 173 -2.89 4.36 -6.45
C TRP A 173 -1.70 4.01 -5.55
N LEU A 174 -1.91 3.12 -4.57
CA LEU A 174 -0.87 2.71 -3.66
C LEU A 174 -0.17 1.45 -4.19
N TYR A 175 -0.89 0.33 -4.21
CA TYR A 175 -0.35 -0.96 -4.61
C TYR A 175 -1.31 -1.70 -5.52
N HIS A 176 -0.77 -2.61 -6.33
CA HIS A 176 -1.59 -3.49 -7.11
C HIS A 176 -1.00 -4.89 -7.21
N GLU A 177 -1.87 -5.84 -7.52
CA GLU A 177 -1.50 -7.23 -7.79
C GLU A 177 -2.33 -7.77 -8.94
N LEU A 178 -1.80 -8.79 -9.61
CA LEU A 178 -2.47 -9.47 -10.72
C LEU A 178 -2.66 -10.96 -10.42
N ASP A 179 -3.77 -11.51 -10.89
CA ASP A 179 -4.03 -12.94 -10.96
C ASP A 179 -4.75 -13.31 -12.26
N LEU A 180 -4.78 -14.60 -12.59
CA LEU A 180 -5.58 -15.14 -13.70
C LEU A 180 -7.04 -15.24 -13.30
N ASN A 181 -7.95 -14.95 -14.23
CA ASN A 181 -9.38 -15.10 -14.02
C ASN A 181 -10.09 -15.63 -15.27
N GLY A 182 -10.19 -16.96 -15.37
CA GLY A 182 -10.70 -17.63 -16.56
C GLY A 182 -9.85 -17.29 -17.78
N ASP A 183 -10.49 -16.79 -18.84
CA ASP A 183 -9.83 -16.35 -20.08
C ASP A 183 -9.26 -14.92 -20.00
N GLY A 184 -9.32 -14.28 -18.83
CA GLY A 184 -8.83 -12.92 -18.60
C GLY A 184 -7.98 -12.82 -17.34
N PHE A 185 -8.03 -11.67 -16.69
CA PHE A 185 -7.25 -11.36 -15.49
C PHE A 185 -8.10 -10.71 -14.41
N GLU A 186 -7.58 -10.76 -13.19
CA GLU A 186 -8.04 -9.96 -12.06
C GLU A 186 -6.92 -8.99 -11.68
N LEU A 187 -7.26 -7.71 -11.63
CA LEU A 187 -6.43 -6.64 -11.10
C LEU A 187 -7.00 -6.22 -9.75
N GLY A 188 -6.22 -6.44 -8.69
CA GLY A 188 -6.47 -5.91 -7.36
C GLY A 188 -5.67 -4.62 -7.17
N VAL A 189 -6.29 -3.54 -6.71
CA VAL A 189 -5.63 -2.26 -6.46
C VAL A 189 -6.03 -1.73 -5.09
N LEU A 190 -5.05 -1.29 -4.31
CA LEU A 190 -5.25 -0.55 -3.07
C LEU A 190 -5.14 0.94 -3.36
N TYR A 191 -6.14 1.71 -2.94
CA TYR A 191 -6.15 3.16 -3.06
C TYR A 191 -6.14 3.83 -1.69
N ASP A 192 -5.62 5.07 -1.62
CA ASP A 192 -5.51 5.84 -0.36
C ASP A 192 -6.79 6.59 0.03
N CYS A 193 -7.41 7.32 -0.90
CA CYS A 193 -8.56 8.18 -0.60
C CYS A 193 -9.68 8.04 -1.65
N PRO A 194 -10.74 7.25 -1.37
CA PRO A 194 -10.99 6.54 -0.12
C PRO A 194 -10.10 5.29 0.04
N PHE A 195 -9.75 4.95 1.28
CA PHE A 195 -8.83 3.84 1.59
C PHE A 195 -9.50 2.48 1.37
N LEU A 196 -9.39 1.96 0.14
CA LEU A 196 -10.20 0.85 -0.38
C LEU A 196 -9.40 -0.10 -1.28
N GLU A 197 -9.65 -1.39 -1.11
CA GLU A 197 -9.27 -2.41 -2.09
C GLU A 197 -10.32 -2.51 -3.20
N VAL A 198 -9.89 -2.32 -4.44
CA VAL A 198 -10.71 -2.41 -5.64
C VAL A 198 -10.29 -3.63 -6.45
N THR A 199 -11.27 -4.28 -7.07
CA THR A 199 -11.08 -5.40 -7.98
C THR A 199 -11.68 -5.08 -9.34
N ILE A 200 -10.88 -5.26 -10.39
CA ILE A 200 -11.32 -5.21 -11.78
C ILE A 200 -11.03 -6.57 -12.41
N CYS A 201 -12.06 -7.23 -12.94
CA CYS A 201 -11.92 -8.46 -13.72
C CYS A 201 -12.27 -8.16 -15.17
N ALA A 202 -11.32 -8.35 -16.09
CA ALA A 202 -11.45 -8.03 -17.51
C ALA A 202 -10.77 -9.09 -18.37
N GLU A 203 -11.05 -9.08 -19.67
CA GLU A 203 -10.42 -10.00 -20.63
C GLU A 203 -9.08 -9.45 -21.11
N ASP A 204 -9.02 -8.14 -21.39
CA ASP A 204 -7.82 -7.47 -21.85
C ASP A 204 -7.84 -5.98 -21.44
N LEU A 205 -6.73 -5.27 -21.68
CA LEU A 205 -6.64 -3.83 -21.58
C LEU A 205 -5.78 -3.23 -22.69
N GLN A 206 -6.00 -1.95 -22.97
CA GLN A 206 -5.16 -1.12 -23.84
C GLN A 206 -4.54 0.03 -23.04
N ILE A 207 -3.33 0.41 -23.42
CA ILE A 207 -2.49 1.41 -22.74
C ILE A 207 -2.17 2.52 -23.75
N GLU A 208 -2.49 3.75 -23.37
CA GLU A 208 -2.04 4.96 -24.07
C GLU A 208 -1.32 5.85 -23.06
N LYS A 209 -0.13 6.35 -23.43
CA LYS A 209 0.73 7.16 -22.57
C LYS A 209 1.00 8.49 -23.24
N GLU A 210 1.04 9.56 -22.45
CA GLU A 210 1.34 10.92 -22.88
C GLU A 210 2.40 11.54 -21.96
#